data_AF-A0A8J2NZV8-F1
#
_entry.id   AF-A0A8J2NZV8-F1
#
_cell.length_a   1.000
_cell.length_b   1.000
_cell.length_c   1.000
_cell.angle_alpha   90.00
_cell.angle_beta   90.00
_cell.angle_gamma   90.00
#
_symmetry.space_group_name_H-M   'P 1'
#
loop_
_entity.id
_entity.type
_entity.pdbx_description
1 polymer ?
#
loop_
_entity_poly.entity_id
_entity_poly.type
_entity_poly.pdbx_seq_one_letter_code
_entity_poly.pdbx_strand_id
1 'polypeptide(L)'
;MVFFMPFLAKWIPTGVSGEKMFKTIVSDGLEIFNTVIQQHSKSRIAGQPRDFVDALMDEVDGTTDINSSFHNSRDPIDPVLFDMFCAAVETTGASL
;
A
#
# COMPACT_ATOMS: atom_id res chain seq x y z
N MET A 1 17.75 -10.49 4.10
CA MET A 1 18.81 -11.30 3.44
C MET A 1 18.26 -12.19 2.32
N VAL A 2 17.11 -12.86 2.52
CA VAL A 2 16.47 -13.73 1.51
C VAL A 2 15.96 -12.98 0.27
N PHE A 3 15.61 -11.70 0.41
CA PHE A 3 15.19 -10.82 -0.70
C PHE A 3 16.20 -10.79 -1.86
N PHE A 4 17.51 -10.81 -1.57
CA PHE A 4 18.57 -10.76 -2.58
C PHE A 4 18.99 -12.14 -3.11
N MET A 5 18.50 -13.23 -2.49
CA MET A 5 18.85 -14.61 -2.87
C MET A 5 17.60 -15.49 -2.76
N PRO A 6 16.64 -15.34 -3.69
CA PRO A 6 15.36 -16.05 -3.64
C PRO A 6 15.51 -17.58 -3.70
N PHE A 7 16.61 -18.07 -4.30
CA PHE A 7 16.95 -19.49 -4.35
C PHE A 7 17.37 -20.09 -2.99
N LEU A 8 17.78 -19.27 -2.02
CA LEU A 8 18.11 -19.71 -0.66
C LEU A 8 16.88 -19.73 0.26
N ALA A 9 15.75 -19.16 -0.16
CA ALA A 9 14.52 -19.11 0.63
C ALA A 9 14.04 -20.50 1.08
N LYS A 10 14.25 -21.53 0.25
CA LYS A 10 13.85 -22.92 0.54
C LYS A 10 14.69 -23.58 1.64
N TRP A 11 15.88 -23.05 1.93
CA TRP A 11 16.87 -23.67 2.83
C TRP A 11 16.99 -22.98 4.19
N ILE A 12 16.35 -21.82 4.36
CA ILE A 12 16.38 -21.05 5.60
C ILE A 12 15.13 -21.39 6.43
N PRO A 13 15.26 -21.80 7.70
CA PRO A 13 14.11 -22.09 8.54
C PRO A 13 13.21 -20.85 8.66
N THR A 14 11.90 -21.04 8.54
CA THR A 14 10.87 -19.98 8.53
C THR A 14 10.87 -19.08 9.77
N GLY A 15 11.50 -19.51 10.87
CA GLY A 15 11.67 -18.71 12.10
C GLY A 15 12.84 -17.70 12.05
N VAL A 16 13.79 -17.87 11.13
CA VAL A 16 14.99 -17.01 10.99
C VAL A 16 14.83 -16.02 9.82
N SER A 17 13.95 -16.32 8.86
CA SER A 17 13.73 -15.54 7.65
C SER A 17 13.01 -14.19 7.89
N GLY A 18 12.36 -14.01 9.04
CA GLY A 18 11.55 -12.81 9.33
C GLY A 18 10.24 -12.72 8.53
N GLU A 19 9.95 -13.71 7.67
CA GLU A 19 8.78 -13.74 6.79
C GLU A 19 7.45 -13.64 7.53
N LYS A 20 7.32 -14.29 8.69
CA LYS A 20 6.09 -14.21 9.49
C LYS A 20 5.86 -12.78 9.98
N MET A 21 6.90 -12.15 10.50
CA MET A 21 6.84 -10.76 10.97
C MET A 21 6.51 -9.80 9.82
N PHE A 22 7.18 -9.95 8.67
CA PHE A 22 6.89 -9.15 7.49
C PHE A 22 5.44 -9.32 7.02
N LYS A 23 4.95 -10.56 6.95
CA LYS A 23 3.56 -10.84 6.58
C LYS A 23 2.56 -10.21 7.54
N THR A 24 2.81 -10.27 8.85
CA THR A 24 1.95 -9.63 9.86
C THR A 24 1.95 -8.12 9.72
N ILE A 25 3.12 -7.49 9.56
CA ILE A 25 3.20 -6.02 9.40
C ILE A 25 2.45 -5.57 8.14
N VAL A 26 2.62 -6.30 7.02
CA VAL A 26 1.92 -5.98 5.77
C VAL A 26 0.42 -6.22 5.91
N SER A 27 -0.02 -7.34 6.51
CA SER A 27 -1.45 -7.61 6.67
C SER A 27 -2.15 -6.58 7.56
N ASP A 28 -1.53 -6.25 8.69
CA ASP A 28 -2.11 -5.34 9.68
C ASP A 28 -2.13 -3.92 9.12
N GLY A 29 -1.09 -3.51 8.38
CA GLY A 29 -1.06 -2.25 7.67
C GLY A 29 -2.18 -2.15 6.63
N LEU A 30 -2.34 -3.18 5.78
CA LEU A 30 -3.41 -3.22 4.77
C LEU A 30 -4.81 -3.15 5.37
N GLU A 31 -5.05 -3.74 6.55
CA GLU A 31 -6.34 -3.66 7.24
C GLU A 31 -6.66 -2.22 7.71
N ILE A 32 -5.65 -1.52 8.24
CA ILE A 32 -5.78 -0.11 8.63
C ILE A 32 -6.11 0.75 7.41
N PHE A 33 -5.38 0.58 6.30
CA PHE A 33 -5.63 1.36 5.08
C PHE A 33 -7.00 1.06 4.49
N ASN A 34 -7.45 -0.19 4.49
CA ASN A 34 -8.80 -0.55 4.05
C ASN A 34 -9.88 0.20 4.84
N THR A 35 -9.70 0.33 6.16
CA THR A 35 -10.63 1.10 7.00
C THR A 35 -10.65 2.58 6.60
N VAL A 36 -9.49 3.18 6.35
CA VAL A 36 -9.37 4.58 5.91
C VAL A 36 -10.02 4.77 4.54
N ILE A 37 -9.75 3.90 3.58
CA ILE A 37 -10.31 3.95 2.23
C ILE A 37 -11.84 3.82 2.28
N GLN A 38 -12.38 2.94 3.11
CA GLN A 38 -13.83 2.81 3.29
C GLN A 38 -14.46 4.08 3.87
N GLN A 39 -13.78 4.78 4.78
CA GLN A 39 -14.26 6.06 5.31
C GLN A 39 -14.26 7.16 4.23
N HIS A 40 -13.22 7.20 3.40
CA HIS A 40 -13.13 8.13 2.27
C HIS A 40 -14.20 7.82 1.23
N SER A 41 -14.38 6.56 0.86
CA SER A 41 -15.41 6.11 -0.09
C SER A 41 -16.83 6.51 0.30
N LYS A 42 -17.14 6.61 1.60
CA LYS A 42 -18.49 6.98 2.09
C LYS A 42 -18.75 8.48 2.08
N SER A 43 -17.70 9.30 2.14
CA SER A 43 -17.79 10.74 2.37
C SER A 43 -17.22 11.59 1.26
N ARG A 44 -16.49 10.98 0.30
CA ARG A 44 -15.89 11.69 -0.83
C ARG A 44 -16.94 12.23 -1.80
N ILE A 45 -16.58 13.32 -2.45
CA ILE A 45 -17.34 13.93 -3.53
C ILE A 45 -16.41 13.98 -4.74
N ALA A 46 -16.79 13.28 -5.82
CA ALA A 46 -15.99 13.21 -7.04
C ALA A 46 -15.72 14.63 -7.59
N GLY A 47 -14.46 14.91 -7.92
CA GLY A 47 -14.01 16.21 -8.42
C GLY A 47 -13.81 17.27 -7.34
N GLN A 48 -13.99 16.93 -6.06
CA GLN A 48 -13.69 17.79 -4.91
C GLN A 48 -12.82 17.04 -3.88
N PRO A 49 -11.56 16.70 -4.23
CA PRO A 49 -10.70 15.91 -3.35
C PRO A 49 -10.34 16.72 -2.09
N ARG A 50 -10.54 16.11 -0.91
CA ARG A 50 -10.14 16.73 0.38
C ARG A 50 -8.66 16.50 0.67
N ASP A 51 -8.15 15.36 0.23
CA ASP A 51 -6.78 14.92 0.41
C ASP A 51 -6.30 14.03 -0.74
N PHE A 52 -5.10 13.50 -0.59
CA PHE A 52 -4.47 12.63 -1.57
C PHE A 52 -5.26 11.33 -1.81
N VAL A 53 -5.95 10.79 -0.78
CA VAL A 53 -6.72 9.54 -0.92
C VAL A 53 -7.88 9.77 -1.88
N ASP A 54 -8.64 10.85 -1.68
CA ASP A 54 -9.76 11.19 -2.57
C ASP A 54 -9.27 11.46 -4.01
N ALA A 55 -8.15 12.18 -4.17
CA ALA A 55 -7.57 12.45 -5.49
C ALA A 55 -7.12 11.17 -6.21
N LEU A 56 -6.53 10.22 -5.48
CA LEU A 56 -6.11 8.93 -6.02
C LEU A 56 -7.32 8.08 -6.43
N MET A 57 -8.39 8.10 -5.65
CA MET A 57 -9.64 7.41 -6.00
C MET A 57 -10.28 8.01 -7.26
N ASP A 58 -10.29 9.34 -7.37
CA ASP A 58 -10.84 10.03 -8.55
C ASP A 58 -10.02 9.74 -9.82
N GLU A 59 -8.68 9.68 -9.71
CA GLU A 59 -7.81 9.31 -10.84
C GLU A 59 -8.04 7.85 -11.29
N VAL A 60 -8.19 6.94 -10.33
CA VAL A 60 -8.46 5.52 -10.60
C VAL A 60 -9.83 5.34 -11.25
N ASP A 61 -10.85 6.06 -10.78
CA ASP A 61 -12.19 6.03 -11.36
C ASP A 61 -12.24 6.69 -12.75
N GLY A 62 -11.45 7.74 -12.97
CA GLY A 62 -11.37 8.46 -14.24
C GLY A 62 -10.56 7.72 -15.32
N THR A 63 -9.74 6.75 -14.92
CA THR A 63 -8.84 6.04 -15.84
C THR A 63 -9.56 4.92 -16.58
N THR A 64 -9.69 5.08 -17.90
CA THR A 64 -10.23 4.05 -18.81
C THR A 64 -9.16 3.30 -19.60
N ASP A 65 -7.93 3.81 -19.64
CA ASP A 65 -6.83 3.16 -20.34
C ASP A 65 -6.32 1.94 -19.55
N ILE A 66 -6.48 0.76 -20.14
CA ILE A 66 -6.01 -0.52 -19.58
C ILE A 66 -4.49 -0.57 -19.39
N ASN A 67 -3.72 0.28 -20.06
CA ASN A 67 -2.27 0.35 -19.92
C ASN A 67 -1.82 1.29 -18.78
N SER A 68 -2.72 2.12 -18.26
CA SER A 68 -2.41 3.05 -17.18
C SER A 68 -2.17 2.32 -15.86
N SER A 69 -1.16 2.77 -15.11
CA SER A 69 -0.89 2.30 -13.75
C SER A 69 -2.04 2.59 -12.79
N PHE A 70 -2.88 3.58 -13.10
CA PHE A 70 -4.07 3.93 -12.31
C PHE A 70 -5.33 3.15 -12.70
N HIS A 71 -5.24 2.22 -13.66
CA HIS A 71 -6.40 1.44 -14.06
C HIS A 71 -6.89 0.56 -12.91
N ASN A 72 -8.22 0.56 -12.68
CA ASN A 72 -8.89 -0.16 -11.60
C ASN A 72 -8.47 -1.64 -11.46
N SER A 73 -8.18 -2.33 -12.57
CA SER A 73 -7.73 -3.75 -12.52
C SER A 73 -6.40 -4.00 -11.80
N ARG A 74 -5.65 -2.95 -11.46
CA ARG A 74 -4.35 -3.03 -10.76
C ARG A 74 -4.46 -2.69 -9.27
N ASP A 75 -5.63 -2.26 -8.80
CA ASP A 75 -5.89 -1.85 -7.42
C ASP A 75 -4.74 -1.02 -6.79
N PRO A 76 -4.35 0.12 -7.39
CA PRO A 76 -3.13 0.85 -7.00
C PRO A 76 -3.25 1.58 -5.66
N ILE A 77 -4.46 1.70 -5.10
CA ILE A 77 -4.76 2.55 -3.94
C ILE A 77 -4.03 2.03 -2.68
N ASP A 78 -4.22 0.77 -2.33
CA ASP A 78 -3.60 0.12 -1.16
C ASP A 78 -2.07 0.17 -1.17
N PRO A 79 -1.36 -0.29 -2.23
CA PRO A 79 0.10 -0.31 -2.23
C PRO A 79 0.72 1.09 -2.21
N VAL A 80 0.09 2.07 -2.86
CA VAL A 80 0.59 3.46 -2.87
C VAL A 80 0.44 4.10 -1.49
N LEU A 81 -0.69 3.89 -0.81
CA LEU A 81 -0.90 4.41 0.54
C LEU A 81 0.04 3.77 1.56
N PHE A 82 0.23 2.46 1.47
CA PHE A 82 1.16 1.73 2.32
C PHE A 82 2.59 2.25 2.16
N ASP A 83 3.08 2.36 0.92
CA ASP A 83 4.43 2.84 0.62
C ASP A 83 4.64 4.27 1.13
N MET A 84 3.72 5.18 0.82
CA MET A 84 3.81 6.58 1.24
C MET A 84 3.86 6.71 2.77
N PHE A 85 3.01 5.96 3.48
CA PHE A 85 2.97 6.01 4.94
C PHE A 85 4.25 5.43 5.56
N CYS A 86 4.67 4.23 5.14
CA CYS A 86 5.89 3.61 5.65
C CYS A 86 7.13 4.47 5.37
N ALA A 87 7.26 5.02 4.16
CA ALA A 87 8.35 5.90 3.81
C ALA A 87 8.36 7.16 4.70
N ALA A 88 7.21 7.79 4.93
CA ALA A 88 7.11 8.98 5.77
C ALA A 88 7.48 8.70 7.23
N VAL A 89 6.93 7.63 7.81
CA VAL A 89 7.18 7.25 9.21
C VAL A 89 8.63 6.88 9.44
N GLU A 90 9.22 6.03 8.59
CA GLU A 90 10.60 5.56 8.77
C GLU A 90 11.61 6.68 8.51
N THR A 91 11.47 7.45 7.42
CA THR A 91 12.48 8.44 7.06
C THR A 91 12.38 9.70 7.91
N THR A 92 11.18 10.24 8.10
CA THR A 92 10.99 11.48 8.84
C THR A 92 10.95 11.21 10.34
N GLY A 93 10.28 10.13 10.77
CA GLY A 93 10.21 9.76 12.17
C GLY A 93 11.56 9.35 12.76
N ALA A 94 12.49 8.80 11.97
CA ALA A 94 13.85 8.53 12.43
C ALA A 94 14.78 9.75 12.39
N SER A 95 14.40 10.82 11.68
CA SER A 95 15.23 12.02 11.52
C SER A 95 14.98 13.09 12.60
N LEU A 96 13.88 12.99 13.34
CA LEU A 96 13.46 13.90 14.42
C LEU A 96 13.72 13.28 15.79
#